data_AF-A0A1V1X0I9-F1
#
_entry.id   AF-A0A1V1X0I9-F1
#
_cell.length_a   1.000
_cell.length_b   1.000
_cell.length_c   1.000
_cell.angle_alpha   90.00
_cell.angle_beta   90.00
_cell.angle_gamma   90.00
#
_symmetry.space_group_name_H-M   'P 1'
#
loop_
_entity.id
_entity.type
_entity.pdbx_description
1 polymer ?
#
loop_
_entity_poly.entity_id
_entity_poly.type
_entity_poly.pdbx_seq_one_letter_code
_entity_poly.pdbx_strand_id
1 'polypeptide(L)'
;MTKTQRKELDKIITDGPAKAGFSGACWRSPMIQSLIYEMFGVFYSVHCISQLLKNMGFSYQKAKFVADHKDPEKRKKWLKEKWPEIFRLAQEKNAYVLFGDEASFPQWGSLTYTWAQKGQQPVVKNLWKP
;
A
#
# COMPACT_ATOMS: atom_id res chain seq x y z
N MET A 1 0.17 6.32 28.41
CA MET A 1 -1.07 6.11 27.64
C MET A 1 -1.98 5.08 28.28
N THR A 2 -3.27 5.39 28.39
CA THR A 2 -4.34 4.51 28.92
C THR A 2 -4.79 3.48 27.88
N LYS A 3 -5.59 2.48 28.30
CA LYS A 3 -6.15 1.47 27.38
C LYS A 3 -7.03 2.09 26.29
N THR A 4 -7.79 3.14 26.62
CA THR A 4 -8.65 3.88 25.67
C THR A 4 -7.82 4.57 24.59
N GLN A 5 -6.76 5.30 24.99
CA GLN A 5 -5.86 5.98 24.04
C GLN A 5 -5.17 5.01 23.08
N ARG A 6 -4.82 3.80 23.56
CA ARG A 6 -4.24 2.74 22.69
C ARG A 6 -5.22 2.26 21.64
N LYS A 7 -6.50 2.08 22.00
CA LYS A 7 -7.54 1.61 21.07
C LYS A 7 -7.84 2.68 20.00
N GLU A 8 -7.80 3.94 20.39
CA GLU A 8 -7.98 5.06 19.45
C GLU A 8 -6.80 5.18 18.48
N LEU A 9 -5.57 5.06 19.00
CA LEU A 9 -4.37 5.02 18.15
C LEU A 9 -4.39 3.84 17.17
N ASP A 10 -4.80 2.65 17.62
CA ASP A 10 -4.95 1.45 16.76
C ASP A 10 -5.89 1.72 15.58
N LYS A 11 -7.04 2.35 15.85
CA LYS A 11 -8.00 2.72 14.81
C LYS A 11 -7.40 3.68 13.79
N ILE A 12 -6.72 4.73 14.24
CA ILE A 12 -6.12 5.76 13.36
C ILE A 12 -5.01 5.15 12.49
N ILE A 13 -4.14 4.32 13.08
CA ILE A 13 -3.07 3.66 12.32
C ILE A 13 -3.66 2.71 11.27
N THR A 14 -4.73 2.00 11.61
CA THR A 14 -5.43 1.11 10.67
C THR A 14 -6.13 1.87 9.54
N ASP A 15 -6.71 3.03 9.85
CA ASP A 15 -7.36 3.93 8.89
C ASP A 15 -6.38 4.57 7.90
N GLY A 16 -5.11 4.64 8.28
CA GLY A 16 -3.99 5.04 7.41
C GLY A 16 -3.56 6.50 7.57
N PRO A 17 -2.32 6.82 7.14
CA PRO A 17 -1.70 8.13 7.37
C PRO A 17 -2.42 9.28 6.67
N ALA A 18 -3.03 9.04 5.51
CA ALA A 18 -3.79 10.05 4.76
C ALA A 18 -5.01 10.58 5.55
N LYS A 19 -5.73 9.70 6.25
CA LYS A 19 -6.87 10.10 7.11
C LYS A 19 -6.43 10.86 8.36
N ALA A 20 -5.19 10.65 8.80
CA ALA A 20 -4.58 11.38 9.90
C ALA A 20 -3.94 12.72 9.47
N GLY A 21 -4.13 13.14 8.21
CA GLY A 21 -3.64 14.43 7.71
C GLY A 21 -2.21 14.40 7.15
N PHE A 22 -1.58 13.24 7.03
CA PHE A 22 -0.25 13.12 6.42
C PHE A 22 -0.33 12.91 4.90
N SER A 23 0.57 13.53 4.16
CA SER A 23 0.63 13.42 2.69
C SER A 23 1.12 12.06 2.16
N GLY A 24 1.75 11.26 3.02
CA GLY A 24 2.27 9.93 2.65
C GLY A 24 1.24 8.82 2.81
N ALA A 25 1.40 7.74 2.05
CA ALA A 25 0.57 6.53 2.16
C ALA A 25 1.11 5.49 3.16
N CYS A 26 2.30 5.70 3.73
CA CYS A 26 2.97 4.80 4.66
C CYS A 26 3.19 5.45 6.03
N TRP A 27 3.04 4.66 7.10
CA TRP A 27 3.38 5.05 8.45
C TRP A 27 4.88 4.92 8.72
N ARG A 28 5.48 6.01 9.20
CA ARG A 28 6.84 6.03 9.76
C ARG A 28 6.75 6.23 11.27
N SER A 29 7.67 5.63 12.03
CA SER A 29 7.68 5.75 13.50
C SER A 29 7.71 7.20 14.00
N PRO A 30 8.45 8.15 13.38
CA PRO A 30 8.38 9.57 13.74
C PRO A 30 7.00 10.21 13.48
N MET A 31 6.26 9.79 12.45
CA MET A 31 4.91 10.31 12.21
C MET A 31 3.95 9.90 13.32
N ILE A 32 4.07 8.66 13.79
CA ILE A 32 3.27 8.14 14.90
C ILE A 32 3.66 8.83 16.22
N GLN A 33 4.94 9.18 16.40
CA GLN A 33 5.40 9.97 17.54
C GLN A 33 4.73 11.35 17.57
N SER A 34 4.76 12.09 16.45
CA SER A 34 4.09 13.39 16.33
C SER A 34 2.59 13.26 16.58
N LEU A 35 1.93 12.27 15.99
CA LEU A 35 0.51 12.00 16.19
C LEU A 35 0.15 11.77 17.67
N ILE A 36 0.94 10.96 18.40
CA ILE A 36 0.70 10.69 19.82
C ILE A 36 0.93 11.95 20.66
N TYR A 37 1.94 12.75 20.32
CA TYR A 37 2.22 14.00 21.01
C TYR A 37 1.08 15.01 20.81
N GLU A 38 0.59 15.17 19.58
CA GLU A 38 -0.51 16.10 19.26
C GLU A 38 -1.85 15.68 19.87
N MET A 39 -2.20 14.40 19.83
CA MET A 39 -3.50 13.93 20.34
C MET A 39 -3.56 13.72 21.85
N PHE A 40 -2.44 13.27 22.44
CA PHE A 40 -2.42 12.82 23.84
C PHE A 40 -1.47 13.62 24.72
N GLY A 41 -0.66 14.52 24.16
CA GLY A 41 0.34 15.30 24.90
C GLY A 41 1.49 14.47 25.46
N VAL A 42 1.62 13.20 25.02
CA VAL A 42 2.64 12.27 25.56
C VAL A 42 3.81 12.19 24.59
N PHE A 43 5.00 12.47 25.09
CA PHE A 43 6.22 12.28 24.31
C PHE A 43 6.80 10.88 24.53
N TYR A 44 7.00 10.14 23.45
CA TYR A 44 7.73 8.87 23.44
C TYR A 44 8.94 8.99 22.53
N SER A 45 10.03 8.27 22.82
CA SER A 45 11.11 8.11 21.86
C SER A 45 10.68 7.23 20.68
N VAL A 46 11.26 7.43 19.51
CA VAL A 46 10.97 6.64 18.29
C VAL A 46 11.20 5.14 18.52
N HIS A 47 12.17 4.78 19.36
CA HIS A 47 12.43 3.40 19.75
C HIS A 47 11.27 2.82 20.57
N CYS A 48 10.80 3.56 21.58
CA CYS A 48 9.65 3.16 22.39
C CYS A 48 8.37 3.04 21.54
N ILE A 49 8.16 3.90 20.55
CA ILE A 49 7.03 3.78 19.61
C ILE A 49 7.10 2.45 18.85
N SER A 50 8.28 2.07 18.37
CA SER A 50 8.42 0.82 17.61
C SER A 50 8.13 -0.42 18.47
N GLN A 51 8.53 -0.41 19.74
CA GLN A 51 8.18 -1.46 20.70
C GLN A 51 6.70 -1.43 21.09
N LEU A 52 6.14 -0.24 21.29
CA LEU A 52 4.73 -0.01 21.60
C LEU A 52 3.83 -0.62 20.53
N LEU A 53 4.13 -0.35 19.25
CA LEU A 53 3.38 -0.86 18.10
C LEU A 53 3.47 -2.38 18.01
N LYS A 54 4.64 -2.97 18.24
CA LYS A 54 4.80 -4.44 18.32
C LYS A 54 3.93 -5.04 19.41
N ASN A 55 3.90 -4.42 20.60
CA ASN A 55 3.08 -4.88 21.72
C ASN A 55 1.57 -4.70 21.46
N MET A 56 1.20 -3.76 20.59
CA MET A 56 -0.18 -3.57 20.11
C MET A 56 -0.56 -4.51 18.96
N GLY A 57 0.35 -5.37 18.50
CA GLY A 57 0.08 -6.33 17.42
C GLY A 57 0.36 -5.80 16.02
N PHE A 58 1.02 -4.65 15.88
CA PHE A 58 1.50 -4.14 14.60
C PHE A 58 2.87 -4.72 14.26
N SER A 59 3.14 -4.85 12.96
CA SER A 59 4.47 -5.16 12.45
C SER A 59 4.85 -4.23 11.31
N TYR A 60 6.15 -4.03 11.16
CA TYR A 60 6.71 -3.23 10.09
C TYR A 60 6.84 -4.12 8.83
N GLN A 61 5.96 -3.92 7.86
CA GLN A 61 5.80 -4.80 6.71
C GLN A 61 6.03 -4.04 5.40
N LYS A 62 6.55 -4.73 4.39
CA LYS A 62 6.71 -4.16 3.05
C LYS A 62 5.33 -3.96 2.43
N ALA A 63 4.99 -2.72 2.10
CA ALA A 63 3.74 -2.43 1.43
C ALA A 63 3.71 -3.04 0.03
N LYS A 64 2.51 -3.29 -0.49
CA LYS A 64 2.30 -3.77 -1.86
C LYS A 64 1.46 -2.76 -2.60
N PHE A 65 1.89 -2.38 -3.80
CA PHE A 65 1.02 -1.66 -4.72
C PHE A 65 -0.07 -2.61 -5.19
N VAL A 66 -1.32 -2.18 -5.04
CA VAL A 66 -2.42 -2.78 -5.78
C VAL A 66 -2.86 -1.72 -6.78
N ALA A 67 -2.68 -2.03 -8.06
CA ALA A 67 -3.23 -1.23 -9.13
C ALA A 67 -4.75 -1.12 -8.92
N ASP A 68 -5.25 0.10 -8.72
CA ASP A 68 -6.65 0.40 -8.37
C ASP A 68 -7.63 0.02 -9.51
N HIS A 69 -7.11 -0.35 -10.70
CA HIS A 69 -7.87 -0.69 -11.89
C HIS A 69 -7.77 -2.17 -12.28
N LYS A 70 -8.18 -3.06 -11.38
CA LYS A 70 -8.48 -4.45 -11.76
C LYS A 70 -9.96 -4.58 -12.02
N ASP A 71 -10.37 -4.52 -13.28
CA ASP A 71 -11.67 -5.03 -13.72
C ASP A 71 -11.50 -6.53 -14.04
N PRO A 72 -11.82 -7.42 -13.08
CA PRO A 72 -11.59 -8.86 -13.25
C PRO A 72 -12.40 -9.45 -14.40
N GLU A 73 -13.56 -8.86 -14.72
CA GLU A 73 -14.43 -9.34 -15.79
C GLU A 73 -13.91 -8.92 -17.17
N LYS A 74 -13.42 -7.68 -17.34
CA LYS A 74 -12.70 -7.30 -18.56
C LYS A 74 -11.46 -8.14 -18.80
N ARG A 75 -10.71 -8.49 -17.74
CA ARG A 75 -9.54 -9.38 -17.87
C ARG A 75 -9.93 -10.78 -18.33
N LYS A 76 -10.96 -11.38 -17.73
CA LYS A 76 -11.46 -12.71 -18.15
C LYS A 76 -11.93 -12.68 -19.60
N LYS A 77 -12.69 -11.66 -19.98
CA LYS A 77 -13.17 -11.50 -21.36
C LYS A 77 -12.02 -11.38 -22.35
N TRP A 78 -11.01 -10.55 -22.05
CA TRP A 78 -9.84 -10.37 -22.90
C TRP A 78 -9.03 -11.67 -23.06
N LEU A 79 -8.82 -12.42 -21.97
CA LEU A 79 -8.14 -13.71 -22.01
C LEU A 79 -8.90 -14.78 -22.80
N LYS A 80 -10.23 -14.75 -22.77
CA LYS A 80 -11.07 -15.72 -23.49
C LYS A 80 -11.21 -15.40 -24.97
N GLU A 81 -11.31 -14.12 -25.32
CA GLU A 81 -11.65 -13.67 -26.68
C GLU A 81 -10.42 -13.18 -27.45
N LYS A 82 -9.69 -12.22 -26.88
CA LYS A 82 -8.62 -11.50 -27.58
C LYS A 82 -7.29 -12.23 -27.61
N TRP A 83 -6.98 -12.95 -26.54
CA TRP A 83 -5.73 -13.70 -26.47
C TRP A 83 -5.61 -14.82 -27.53
N PRO A 84 -6.62 -15.68 -27.72
CA PRO A 84 -6.57 -16.69 -28.78
C PRO A 84 -6.60 -16.06 -30.19
N GLU A 85 -7.30 -14.94 -30.37
CA GLU A 85 -7.35 -14.21 -31.64
C GLU A 85 -5.96 -13.70 -32.07
N ILE A 86 -5.22 -13.08 -31.14
CA ILE A 86 -3.85 -12.60 -31.38
C ILE A 86 -2.92 -13.76 -31.75
N PHE A 87 -3.01 -14.87 -31.03
CA PHE A 87 -2.19 -16.05 -31.32
C PHE A 87 -2.50 -16.68 -32.67
N ARG A 88 -3.79 -16.80 -33.03
CA ARG A 88 -4.19 -17.30 -34.35
C ARG A 88 -3.63 -16.42 -35.46
N LEU A 89 -3.76 -15.10 -35.33
CA LEU A 89 -3.23 -14.15 -36.30
C LEU A 89 -1.69 -14.20 -36.40
N ALA A 90 -1.01 -14.40 -35.29
CA ALA A 90 0.45 -14.57 -35.27
C ALA A 90 0.88 -15.85 -35.99
N GLN A 91 0.17 -16.97 -35.78
CA GLN A 91 0.41 -18.22 -36.49
C GLN A 91 0.12 -18.10 -38.00
N GLU A 92 -1.04 -17.53 -38.37
CA GLU A 92 -1.42 -17.34 -39.78
C GLU A 92 -0.42 -16.46 -40.54
N LYS A 93 0.17 -15.46 -39.88
CA LYS A 93 1.13 -14.54 -40.48
C LYS A 93 2.59 -14.95 -40.29
N ASN A 94 2.85 -16.10 -39.67
CA ASN A 94 4.18 -16.54 -39.26
C ASN A 94 4.98 -15.41 -38.56
N ALA A 95 4.31 -14.70 -37.65
CA ALA A 95 4.79 -13.47 -37.01
C ALA A 95 5.03 -13.66 -35.52
N TYR A 96 5.94 -12.86 -34.96
CA TYR A 96 6.21 -12.84 -33.52
C TYR A 96 5.27 -11.89 -32.80
N VAL A 97 4.78 -12.30 -31.63
CA VAL A 97 4.06 -11.43 -30.70
C VAL A 97 5.08 -10.83 -29.74
N LEU A 98 5.28 -9.52 -29.83
CA LEU A 98 6.19 -8.78 -28.95
C LEU A 98 5.37 -7.95 -27.96
N PHE A 99 5.75 -8.01 -26.68
CA PHE A 99 5.20 -7.16 -25.64
C PHE A 99 6.24 -6.12 -25.26
N GLY A 100 5.91 -4.85 -25.49
CA GLY A 100 6.65 -3.72 -24.94
C GLY A 100 5.83 -3.10 -23.81
N ASP A 101 6.49 -2.79 -22.71
CA ASP A 101 5.91 -1.98 -21.64
C ASP A 101 6.89 -0.83 -21.31
N GLU A 102 6.35 0.30 -20.91
CA GLU A 102 7.14 1.48 -20.56
C GLU A 102 7.26 1.55 -19.03
N ALA A 103 8.48 1.41 -18.54
CA ALA A 103 8.76 1.59 -17.12
C ALA A 103 9.02 3.09 -16.84
N SER A 104 8.00 3.79 -16.37
CA SER A 104 8.19 5.11 -15.76
C SER A 104 8.74 4.95 -14.34
N PHE A 105 9.80 5.69 -13.99
CA PHE A 105 10.27 5.80 -12.60
C PHE A 105 9.42 6.86 -11.87
N PRO A 106 8.57 6.48 -10.91
CA PRO A 106 7.77 7.45 -10.19
C PRO A 106 8.67 8.34 -9.32
N GLN A 107 8.56 9.66 -9.49
CA GLN A 107 9.22 10.65 -8.62
C GLN A 107 8.68 10.66 -7.18
N TRP A 108 7.56 9.97 -6.92
CA TRP A 108 6.90 9.88 -5.62
C TRP A 108 7.49 8.81 -4.67
N GLY A 109 8.68 8.29 -4.99
CA GLY A 109 9.43 7.38 -4.13
C GLY A 109 9.05 5.91 -4.28
N SER A 110 10.01 5.05 -3.94
CA SER A 110 9.86 3.59 -3.97
C SER A 110 8.93 3.09 -2.88
N LEU A 111 8.25 1.96 -3.10
CA LEU A 111 7.51 1.23 -2.07
C LEU A 111 8.35 1.05 -0.80
N THR A 112 7.96 1.74 0.27
CA THR A 112 8.62 1.63 1.56
C THR A 112 7.88 0.67 2.50
N TYR A 113 8.57 0.21 3.53
CA TYR A 113 7.92 -0.50 4.63
C TYR A 113 7.01 0.46 5.42
N THR A 114 5.93 -0.07 5.97
CA THR A 114 4.95 0.66 6.77
C THR A 114 4.46 -0.19 7.94
N TRP A 115 4.02 0.47 9.01
CA TRP A 115 3.33 -0.21 10.10
C TRP A 115 1.91 -0.61 9.69
N ALA A 116 1.58 -1.88 9.92
CA ALA A 116 0.26 -2.46 9.68
C ALA A 116 -0.01 -3.58 10.69
N GLN A 117 -1.27 -3.95 10.88
CA GLN A 117 -1.62 -5.07 11.77
C GLN A 117 -0.91 -6.35 11.31
N LYS A 118 -0.39 -7.11 12.27
CA LYS A 118 0.31 -8.36 11.98
C LYS A 118 -0.64 -9.32 11.26
N GLY A 119 -0.20 -9.82 10.09
CA GLY A 119 -0.99 -10.72 9.24
C GLY A 119 -1.83 -10.02 8.18
N GLN A 120 -1.92 -8.68 8.20
CA GLN A 120 -2.55 -7.90 7.15
C GLN A 120 -1.47 -7.18 6.34
N GLN A 121 -1.28 -7.57 5.08
CA GLN A 121 -0.32 -6.90 4.20
C GLN A 121 -0.87 -5.51 3.83
N PRO A 122 -0.13 -4.42 4.11
CA PRO A 122 -0.60 -3.08 3.78
C PRO A 122 -0.63 -2.87 2.28
N VAL A 123 -1.81 -2.49 1.79
CA VAL A 123 -2.04 -2.16 0.38
C VAL A 123 -1.99 -0.65 0.22
N VAL A 124 -1.05 -0.18 -0.59
CA VAL A 124 -0.99 1.22 -1.00
C VAL A 124 -1.68 1.33 -2.35
N LYS A 125 -2.79 2.08 -2.39
CA LYS A 125 -3.41 2.48 -3.65
C LYS A 125 -2.47 3.46 -4.36
N ASN A 126 -2.10 3.15 -5.59
CA ASN A 126 -1.45 4.12 -6.44
C ASN A 126 -2.50 5.17 -6.86
N LEU A 127 -2.27 6.44 -6.51
CA LEU A 127 -3.06 7.59 -6.96
C LEU A 127 -2.75 7.95 -8.43
N TRP A 128 -2.49 6.94 -9.27
CA TRP A 128 -2.24 7.17 -10.69
C TRP A 128 -3.59 7.44 -11.36
N LYS A 129 -3.93 8.72 -11.53
CA LYS A 129 -5.02 9.13 -12.42
C LYS A 129 -4.43 9.33 -13.82
N PRO A 130 -4.97 8.65 -14.84
CA PRO A 130 -4.57 8.87 -16.24
C PRO A 130 -4.87 10.30 -16.70
#